data_AF-A0A067C6Z6-F1
#
_entry.id   AF-A0A067C6Z6-F1
#
_cell.length_a   1.000
_cell.length_b   1.000
_cell.length_c   1.000
_cell.angle_alpha   90.00
_cell.angle_beta   90.00
_cell.angle_gamma   90.00
#
_symmetry.space_group_name_H-M   'P 1'
#
loop_
_entity.id
_entity.type
_entity.pdbx_description
1 polymer ?
#
loop_
_entity_poly.entity_id
_entity_poly.type
_entity_poly.pdbx_seq_one_letter_code
_entity_poly.pdbx_strand_id
1 'polypeptide(L)'
;MKLTCSGPMTQRLTLAGVCAYMLAATTVFLLHRQYMMPSSSVHVSSHALKHAACSYQTNVFAKQYEALYAISASPPASLQALRRISDPLAPRSWADCLPMHTVVCGVAAGAQDSLFTQSPPCRSAAVHHLLVAASAAMEERGHTALPIGSGLQHIWEHGALLPDATSIDMLTDASSDLAAWFWTRGFAHFTVDDQLRIGSQTEHTYRRAQLTPLSCLPLYGASIAAPAHPATFFTAAQGMRHHDDLDVWYPNANCEALCDDDIPPFRRDVKFEVAHCPLRNDTEYNARLAKYVDRPLPLQLDEAHLPYIAPFSNTTKLREGKAWEYCLPMKPQQCGARRGLKTTLFETPQGKPCRSAVLQLLLENMLEVVEELSLPSFVYFGTLLGAWRDEAIIPHTPDIDIVLPLTTDWAKVQDAMWARGFYVFKRDIHGACVASHHPLASLLYAPKTDLVEVSTYNHGTPYLDLYSWSKEVGRKVKVETALEKLDVAHMFPLTCHETIFGNHVPGIQFPEAMFRSEYGTTYASDPDLHLTSCESYCDYQLLDTNE
;
A
#
# COMPACT_ATOMS: atom_id res chain seq x y z
N MET A 1 -72.50 -2.00 -23.92
CA MET A 1 -72.04 -1.43 -25.20
C MET A 1 -70.64 -2.01 -25.47
N LYS A 2 -70.54 -3.04 -26.34
CA LYS A 2 -69.27 -3.71 -26.68
C LYS A 2 -68.59 -2.91 -27.81
N LEU A 3 -67.46 -2.27 -27.54
CA LEU A 3 -66.65 -1.65 -28.60
C LEU A 3 -65.89 -2.73 -29.37
N THR A 4 -66.40 -3.08 -30.55
CA THR A 4 -65.67 -3.89 -31.54
C THR A 4 -64.82 -2.96 -32.41
N CYS A 5 -63.53 -2.82 -32.09
CA CYS A 5 -62.58 -2.06 -32.91
C CYS A 5 -62.15 -2.87 -34.15
N SER A 6 -62.96 -2.95 -35.20
CA SER A 6 -62.58 -3.52 -36.50
C SER A 6 -61.85 -2.48 -37.36
N GLY A 7 -60.60 -2.17 -36.97
CA GLY A 7 -59.67 -1.41 -37.81
C GLY A 7 -58.81 -2.35 -38.68
N PRO A 8 -58.34 -1.89 -39.85
CA PRO A 8 -57.51 -2.69 -40.75
C PRO A 8 -56.28 -3.24 -40.03
N MET A 9 -55.96 -4.51 -40.28
CA MET A 9 -54.94 -5.28 -39.56
C MET A 9 -53.57 -4.58 -39.53
N THR A 10 -53.27 -3.78 -40.55
CA THR A 10 -52.08 -2.92 -40.64
C THR A 10 -52.02 -1.88 -39.53
N GLN A 11 -53.13 -1.23 -39.18
CA GLN A 11 -53.18 -0.24 -38.10
C GLN A 11 -52.88 -0.85 -36.72
N ARG A 12 -53.35 -2.08 -36.48
CA ARG A 12 -53.09 -2.81 -35.23
C ARG A 12 -51.62 -3.21 -35.08
N LEU A 13 -50.98 -3.61 -36.18
CA LEU A 13 -49.56 -3.95 -36.20
C LEU A 13 -48.67 -2.71 -35.98
N THR A 14 -49.00 -1.57 -36.60
CA THR A 14 -48.28 -0.31 -36.31
C THR A 14 -48.46 0.12 -34.86
N LEU A 15 -49.66 0.02 -34.30
CA LEU A 15 -49.89 0.42 -32.91
C LEU A 15 -49.13 -0.49 -31.94
N ALA A 16 -49.13 -1.81 -32.19
CA ALA A 16 -48.36 -2.77 -31.40
C ALA A 16 -46.84 -2.51 -31.50
N GLY A 17 -46.33 -2.21 -32.70
CA GLY A 17 -44.94 -1.86 -32.92
C GLY A 17 -44.52 -0.57 -32.21
N VAL A 18 -45.36 0.47 -32.24
CA VAL A 18 -45.11 1.74 -31.53
C VAL A 18 -45.13 1.52 -30.01
N CYS A 19 -46.08 0.74 -29.49
CA CYS A 19 -46.11 0.40 -28.06
C CYS A 19 -44.88 -0.40 -27.62
N ALA A 20 -44.45 -1.38 -28.41
CA ALA A 20 -43.25 -2.17 -28.13
C ALA A 20 -41.97 -1.31 -28.16
N TYR A 21 -41.85 -0.42 -29.14
CA TYR A 21 -40.73 0.53 -29.23
C TYR A 21 -40.70 1.49 -28.04
N MET A 22 -41.84 2.07 -27.66
CA MET A 22 -41.91 2.97 -26.51
C MET A 22 -41.57 2.25 -25.19
N LEU A 23 -42.02 1.00 -25.02
CA LEU A 23 -41.64 0.17 -23.88
C LEU A 23 -40.13 -0.11 -23.86
N ALA A 24 -39.54 -0.49 -24.99
CA ALA A 24 -38.11 -0.72 -25.09
C ALA A 24 -37.29 0.54 -24.82
N ALA A 25 -37.66 1.67 -25.43
CA ALA A 25 -36.99 2.95 -25.24
C ALA A 25 -37.10 3.45 -23.79
N THR A 26 -38.26 3.27 -23.15
CA THR A 26 -38.44 3.63 -21.74
C THR A 26 -37.61 2.71 -20.83
N THR A 27 -37.53 1.43 -21.14
CA THR A 27 -36.72 0.47 -20.37
C THR A 27 -35.23 0.77 -20.49
N VAL A 28 -34.75 1.10 -21.69
CA VAL A 28 -33.36 1.55 -21.92
C VAL A 28 -33.11 2.87 -21.20
N PHE A 29 -34.04 3.82 -21.23
CA PHE A 29 -33.88 5.09 -20.53
C PHE A 29 -33.85 4.92 -19.00
N LEU A 30 -34.68 4.02 -18.45
CA LEU A 30 -34.68 3.69 -17.03
C LEU A 30 -33.40 2.95 -16.60
N LEU A 31 -32.93 1.99 -17.40
CA LEU A 31 -31.65 1.31 -17.17
C LEU A 31 -30.48 2.29 -17.28
N HIS A 32 -30.45 3.11 -18.32
CA HIS A 32 -29.41 4.11 -18.51
C HIS A 32 -29.40 5.14 -17.37
N ARG A 33 -30.59 5.56 -16.89
CA ARG A 33 -30.71 6.43 -15.73
C ARG A 33 -30.30 5.73 -14.42
N GLN A 34 -30.51 4.42 -14.27
CA GLN A 34 -29.98 3.66 -13.14
C GLN A 34 -28.45 3.54 -13.18
N TYR A 35 -27.85 3.42 -14.36
CA TYR A 35 -26.39 3.36 -14.54
C TYR A 35 -25.70 4.74 -14.55
N MET A 36 -26.41 5.82 -14.88
CA MET A 36 -25.87 7.19 -14.95
C MET A 36 -26.33 8.10 -13.81
N MET A 37 -27.15 7.62 -12.88
CA MET A 37 -27.28 8.31 -11.60
C MET A 37 -25.87 8.31 -11.00
N PRO A 38 -25.26 9.49 -10.72
CA PRO A 38 -24.04 9.52 -9.94
C PRO A 38 -24.33 8.69 -8.70
N SER A 39 -23.47 7.71 -8.43
CA SER A 39 -23.55 6.86 -7.26
C SER A 39 -24.00 7.76 -6.11
N SER A 40 -25.23 7.54 -5.64
CA SER A 40 -25.78 8.27 -4.51
C SER A 40 -24.69 8.22 -3.46
N SER A 41 -24.10 9.39 -3.17
CA SER A 41 -22.97 9.55 -2.27
C SER A 41 -23.24 8.60 -1.13
N VAL A 42 -22.45 7.53 -1.04
CA VAL A 42 -22.64 6.54 0.00
C VAL A 42 -22.47 7.35 1.27
N HIS A 43 -23.59 7.71 1.92
CA HIS A 43 -23.59 8.18 3.29
C HIS A 43 -23.19 6.94 4.07
N VAL A 44 -21.88 6.74 4.12
CA VAL A 44 -21.23 5.80 5.01
C VAL A 44 -21.76 6.18 6.37
N SER A 45 -22.60 5.31 6.92
CA SER A 45 -23.05 5.40 8.30
C SER A 45 -21.81 5.69 9.15
N SER A 46 -21.78 6.87 9.75
CA SER A 46 -20.65 7.50 10.44
C SER A 46 -20.32 6.82 11.78
N HIS A 47 -20.36 5.49 11.82
CA HIS A 47 -19.95 4.71 12.97
C HIS A 47 -18.42 4.75 13.07
N ALA A 48 -17.96 5.78 13.78
CA ALA A 48 -16.71 5.85 14.53
C ALA A 48 -15.44 5.45 13.78
N LEU A 49 -14.97 6.31 12.88
CA LEU A 49 -13.53 6.49 12.65
C LEU A 49 -12.88 7.28 13.81
N LYS A 50 -13.35 7.08 15.05
CA LYS A 50 -12.70 7.64 16.24
C LYS A 50 -11.73 6.59 16.77
N HIS A 51 -10.44 6.84 16.65
CA HIS A 51 -9.47 6.01 17.34
C HIS A 51 -9.49 6.39 18.82
N ALA A 52 -10.08 5.56 19.68
CA ALA A 52 -10.32 5.85 21.09
C ALA A 52 -9.06 6.01 21.97
N ALA A 53 -7.86 6.03 21.38
CA ALA A 53 -6.59 5.97 22.09
C ALA A 53 -5.56 7.07 21.74
N CYS A 54 -5.84 8.00 20.83
CA CYS A 54 -4.90 9.11 20.60
C CYS A 54 -5.05 10.17 21.70
N SER A 55 -3.93 10.70 22.18
CA SER A 55 -3.87 11.71 23.23
C SER A 55 -3.38 13.02 22.63
N TYR A 56 -4.30 13.84 22.13
CA TYR A 56 -3.98 15.05 21.38
C TYR A 56 -3.20 16.11 22.18
N GLN A 57 -3.32 16.12 23.50
CA GLN A 57 -2.64 17.10 24.35
C GLN A 57 -2.02 16.46 25.58
N THR A 58 -0.95 17.07 26.09
CA THR A 58 -0.37 16.68 27.38
C THR A 58 -1.28 17.10 28.53
N ASN A 59 -1.22 16.36 29.65
CA ASN A 59 -1.94 16.73 30.87
C ASN A 59 -1.47 18.09 31.45
N VAL A 60 -0.23 18.48 31.18
CA VAL A 60 0.35 19.75 31.63
C VAL A 60 -0.28 20.90 30.87
N PHE A 61 -0.29 20.81 29.53
CA PHE A 61 -0.92 21.81 28.67
C PHE A 61 -2.39 22.00 29.00
N ALA A 62 -3.15 20.90 29.07
CA ALA A 62 -4.59 20.94 29.34
C ALA A 62 -4.91 21.69 30.64
N LYS A 63 -4.16 21.41 31.72
CA LYS A 63 -4.34 22.09 33.02
C LYS A 63 -4.02 23.59 32.94
N GLN A 64 -2.95 23.98 32.26
CA GLN A 64 -2.55 25.38 32.14
C GLN A 64 -3.52 26.16 31.24
N TYR A 65 -3.95 25.55 30.14
CA TYR A 65 -4.93 26.11 29.23
C TYR A 65 -6.27 26.36 29.93
N GLU A 66 -6.81 25.37 30.64
CA GLU A 66 -8.05 25.52 31.41
C GLU A 66 -7.95 26.58 32.51
N ALA A 67 -6.80 26.65 33.21
CA ALA A 67 -6.57 27.69 34.21
C ALA A 67 -6.61 29.10 33.59
N LEU A 68 -5.99 29.29 32.41
CA LEU A 68 -6.03 30.56 31.70
C LEU A 68 -7.43 30.89 31.17
N TYR A 69 -8.13 29.90 30.63
CA TYR A 69 -9.50 30.03 30.15
C TYR A 69 -10.45 30.46 31.27
N ALA A 70 -10.32 29.86 32.46
CA ALA A 70 -11.13 30.20 33.63
C ALA A 70 -10.88 31.62 34.17
N ILE A 71 -9.66 32.15 34.00
CA ILE A 71 -9.29 33.52 34.43
C ILE A 71 -9.75 34.56 33.39
N SER A 72 -9.72 34.22 32.11
CA SER A 72 -9.92 35.17 31.01
C SER A 72 -11.39 35.31 30.60
N ALA A 73 -12.18 36.04 31.39
CA ALA A 73 -13.57 36.34 31.02
C ALA A 73 -13.68 37.40 29.89
N SER A 74 -12.60 38.12 29.56
CA SER A 74 -12.59 39.14 28.52
C SER A 74 -11.18 39.38 27.98
N PRO A 75 -11.01 39.50 26.64
CA PRO A 75 -9.72 39.88 26.07
C PRO A 75 -9.31 41.28 26.55
N PRO A 76 -7.99 41.56 26.67
CA PRO A 76 -7.46 42.88 26.96
C PRO A 76 -8.14 43.97 26.13
N ALA A 77 -8.30 45.18 26.69
CA ALA A 77 -8.96 46.30 26.01
C ALA A 77 -8.36 46.61 24.63
N SER A 78 -7.04 46.38 24.45
CA SER A 78 -6.35 46.51 23.16
C SER A 78 -6.83 45.52 22.09
N LEU A 79 -7.32 44.34 22.50
CA LEU A 79 -7.89 43.33 21.61
C LEU A 79 -9.42 43.43 21.47
N GLN A 80 -10.08 44.24 22.31
CA GLN A 80 -11.52 44.50 22.16
C GLN A 80 -11.83 45.22 20.85
N ALA A 81 -10.91 46.04 20.31
CA ALA A 81 -11.05 46.66 18.99
C ALA A 81 -11.04 45.63 17.84
N LEU A 82 -10.48 44.44 18.06
CA LEU A 82 -10.48 43.33 17.11
C LEU A 82 -11.71 42.41 17.27
N ARG A 83 -12.51 42.56 18.33
CA ARG A 83 -13.85 41.94 18.41
C ARG A 83 -14.77 42.62 17.39
N ARG A 84 -14.64 42.25 16.12
CA ARG A 84 -15.69 42.50 15.13
C ARG A 84 -16.95 41.76 15.60
N ILE A 85 -18.09 42.43 15.49
CA ILE A 85 -19.41 41.90 15.87
C ILE A 85 -19.54 40.47 15.33
N SER A 86 -19.86 39.55 16.23
CA SER A 86 -19.97 38.11 16.01
C SER A 86 -21.16 37.76 15.11
N ASP A 87 -21.13 38.16 13.84
CA ASP A 87 -22.01 37.56 12.84
C ASP A 87 -21.40 36.21 12.42
N PRO A 88 -21.97 35.06 12.84
CA PRO A 88 -21.46 33.75 12.46
C PRO A 88 -21.52 33.48 10.95
N LEU A 89 -22.25 34.30 10.18
CA LEU A 89 -22.39 34.18 8.73
C LEU A 89 -21.49 35.15 7.94
N ALA A 90 -20.77 36.05 8.61
CA ALA A 90 -19.86 36.96 7.92
C ALA A 90 -18.69 36.19 7.29
N PRO A 91 -18.37 36.43 6.01
CA PRO A 91 -17.21 35.81 5.35
C PRO A 91 -15.93 36.21 6.10
N ARG A 92 -15.11 35.21 6.41
CA ARG A 92 -13.86 35.37 7.17
C ARG A 92 -12.66 35.43 6.23
N SER A 93 -11.61 36.08 6.69
CA SER A 93 -10.36 36.25 5.95
C SER A 93 -9.16 36.27 6.87
N TRP A 94 -7.95 36.32 6.29
CA TRP A 94 -6.70 36.55 7.03
C TRP A 94 -6.73 37.80 7.92
N ALA A 95 -7.54 38.81 7.60
CA ALA A 95 -7.67 40.02 8.40
C ALA A 95 -8.39 39.80 9.74
N ASP A 96 -9.03 38.63 9.93
CA ASP A 96 -9.70 38.24 11.18
C ASP A 96 -8.78 37.39 12.08
N CYS A 97 -7.58 37.04 11.60
CA CYS A 97 -6.57 36.32 12.39
C CYS A 97 -5.79 37.29 13.30
N LEU A 98 -5.44 36.83 14.50
CA LEU A 98 -4.55 37.58 15.39
C LEU A 98 -3.14 37.63 14.76
N PRO A 99 -2.52 38.82 14.60
CA PRO A 99 -1.13 38.88 14.21
C PRO A 99 -0.26 38.25 15.31
N MET A 100 0.45 37.18 14.96
CA MET A 100 1.33 36.47 15.88
C MET A 100 2.78 36.65 15.45
N HIS A 101 3.63 37.09 16.37
CA HIS A 101 5.07 37.11 16.19
C HIS A 101 5.67 35.80 16.71
N THR A 102 5.98 34.87 15.81
CA THR A 102 6.60 33.58 16.14
C THR A 102 8.07 33.55 15.69
N VAL A 103 8.89 32.76 16.37
CA VAL A 103 10.27 32.46 15.93
C VAL A 103 10.42 31.01 15.49
N VAL A 104 11.35 30.75 14.58
CA VAL A 104 11.81 29.38 14.28
C VAL A 104 12.58 28.88 15.50
N CYS A 105 12.28 27.68 15.98
CA CYS A 105 12.94 27.08 17.13
C CYS A 105 13.41 25.67 16.82
N GLY A 106 14.23 25.08 17.69
CA GLY A 106 14.65 23.69 17.54
C GLY A 106 13.49 22.70 17.58
N VAL A 107 13.69 21.52 16.99
CA VAL A 107 12.64 20.50 16.83
C VAL A 107 11.93 20.22 18.16
N ALA A 108 12.68 20.02 19.25
CA ALA A 108 12.13 19.71 20.58
C ALA A 108 11.30 20.85 21.22
N ALA A 109 11.55 22.10 20.84
CA ALA A 109 10.81 23.26 21.34
C ALA A 109 9.44 23.46 20.66
N GLY A 110 9.11 22.64 19.65
CA GLY A 110 7.81 22.66 18.97
C GLY A 110 6.65 21.99 19.73
N ALA A 111 6.88 21.46 20.93
CA ALA A 111 5.80 20.97 21.78
C ALA A 111 4.85 22.13 22.16
N GLN A 112 3.53 21.91 22.12
CA GLN A 112 2.54 22.93 22.47
C GLN A 112 2.73 23.51 23.89
N ASP A 113 3.29 22.72 24.80
CA ASP A 113 3.63 23.10 26.18
C ASP A 113 4.61 24.30 26.22
N SER A 114 5.41 24.49 25.16
CA SER A 114 6.36 25.60 25.08
C SER A 114 5.68 26.96 24.86
N LEU A 115 4.40 26.99 24.46
CA LEU A 115 3.61 28.22 24.35
C LEU A 115 3.50 28.97 25.68
N PHE A 116 3.65 28.27 26.81
CA PHE A 116 3.60 28.88 28.14
C PHE A 116 4.96 29.26 28.71
N THR A 117 6.05 28.81 28.09
CA THR A 117 7.41 28.97 28.62
C THR A 117 8.33 29.81 27.73
N GLN A 118 7.97 30.03 26.47
CA GLN A 118 8.78 30.78 25.51
C GLN A 118 8.07 32.05 25.02
N SER A 119 8.83 33.14 24.92
CA SER A 119 8.36 34.41 24.37
C SER A 119 9.50 35.08 23.57
N PRO A 120 9.34 35.34 22.27
CA PRO A 120 8.18 35.02 21.43
C PRO A 120 7.94 33.50 21.31
N PRO A 121 6.70 33.06 21.07
CA PRO A 121 6.38 31.64 20.95
C PRO A 121 7.09 31.00 19.76
N CYS A 122 7.45 29.72 19.90
CA CYS A 122 7.92 28.96 18.77
C CYS A 122 6.83 28.76 17.72
N ARG A 123 7.19 28.89 16.44
CA ARG A 123 6.30 28.68 15.30
C ARG A 123 5.72 27.28 15.27
N SER A 124 6.55 26.24 15.36
CA SER A 124 6.07 24.85 15.36
C SER A 124 5.18 24.53 16.56
N ALA A 125 5.39 25.16 17.72
CA ALA A 125 4.49 25.05 18.87
C ALA A 125 3.11 25.66 18.62
N ALA A 126 3.05 26.80 17.92
CA ALA A 126 1.78 27.40 17.50
C ALA A 126 1.04 26.50 16.48
N VAL A 127 1.77 25.96 15.49
CA VAL A 127 1.20 25.02 14.50
C VAL A 127 0.74 23.72 15.17
N HIS A 128 1.49 23.21 16.16
CA HIS A 128 1.08 22.04 16.94
C HIS A 128 -0.23 22.29 17.67
N HIS A 129 -0.38 23.43 18.34
CA HIS A 129 -1.65 23.77 19.00
C HIS A 129 -2.82 23.88 17.99
N LEU A 130 -2.59 24.53 16.84
CA LEU A 130 -3.59 24.61 15.77
C LEU A 130 -4.02 23.22 15.28
N LEU A 131 -3.05 22.33 15.00
CA LEU A 131 -3.28 20.97 14.55
C LEU A 131 -4.14 20.17 15.55
N VAL A 132 -3.76 20.21 16.82
CA VAL A 132 -4.44 19.48 17.90
C VAL A 132 -5.84 20.01 18.12
N ALA A 133 -6.00 21.32 18.23
CA ALA A 133 -7.28 21.94 18.48
C ALA A 133 -8.24 21.78 17.29
N ALA A 134 -7.72 21.85 16.07
CA ALA A 134 -8.51 21.57 14.88
C ALA A 134 -8.94 20.11 14.83
N SER A 135 -8.02 19.16 15.03
CA SER A 135 -8.34 17.73 15.06
C SER A 135 -9.43 17.42 16.09
N ALA A 136 -9.29 17.91 17.32
CA ALA A 136 -10.29 17.73 18.37
C ALA A 136 -11.65 18.36 17.99
N ALA A 137 -11.65 19.55 17.40
CA ALA A 137 -12.89 20.21 16.99
C ALA A 137 -13.65 19.44 15.90
N MET A 138 -12.91 18.82 14.96
CA MET A 138 -13.46 17.98 13.89
C MET A 138 -14.04 16.68 14.47
N GLU A 139 -13.27 16.02 15.35
CA GLU A 139 -13.69 14.77 15.97
C GLU A 139 -14.95 14.91 16.82
N GLU A 140 -15.11 16.01 17.54
CA GLU A 140 -16.33 16.27 18.30
C GLU A 140 -17.58 16.38 17.42
N ARG A 141 -17.43 16.82 16.17
CA ARG A 141 -18.50 16.84 15.16
C ARG A 141 -18.66 15.51 14.44
N GLY A 142 -17.87 14.49 14.80
CA GLY A 142 -17.92 13.18 14.17
C GLY A 142 -17.18 13.10 12.84
N HIS A 143 -16.30 14.07 12.57
CA HIS A 143 -15.44 14.09 11.38
C HIS A 143 -14.03 13.62 11.73
N THR A 144 -13.37 13.03 10.76
CA THR A 144 -11.95 12.68 10.82
C THR A 144 -11.12 13.86 10.32
N ALA A 145 -9.98 14.11 10.96
CA ALA A 145 -9.02 15.12 10.53
C ALA A 145 -7.60 14.60 10.80
N LEU A 146 -6.81 14.41 9.74
CA LEU A 146 -5.51 13.74 9.80
C LEU A 146 -4.47 14.61 9.13
N PRO A 147 -3.25 14.75 9.69
CA PRO A 147 -2.19 15.43 8.98
C PRO A 147 -1.85 14.68 7.68
N ILE A 148 -1.50 15.41 6.63
CA ILE A 148 -0.97 14.89 5.35
C ILE A 148 0.27 15.70 4.91
N GLY A 149 0.87 15.32 3.79
CA GLY A 149 2.00 16.07 3.22
C GLY A 149 3.27 16.07 4.06
N SER A 150 4.08 17.12 3.93
CA SER A 150 5.37 17.26 4.62
C SER A 150 5.21 17.29 6.14
N GLY A 151 4.11 17.85 6.65
CA GLY A 151 3.79 17.82 8.07
C GLY A 151 3.62 16.40 8.60
N LEU A 152 2.82 15.57 7.91
CA LEU A 152 2.68 14.14 8.27
C LEU A 152 4.00 13.39 8.17
N GLN A 153 4.79 13.65 7.13
CA GLN A 153 6.11 13.02 6.97
C GLN A 153 6.99 13.27 8.18
N HIS A 154 7.13 14.53 8.59
CA HIS A 154 8.01 14.88 9.71
C HIS A 154 7.47 14.36 11.06
N ILE A 155 6.14 14.33 11.25
CA ILE A 155 5.53 13.68 12.42
C ILE A 155 5.89 12.19 12.45
N TRP A 156 5.82 11.53 11.30
CA TRP A 156 6.10 10.10 11.18
C TRP A 156 7.60 9.77 11.37
N GLU A 157 8.51 10.57 10.79
CA GLU A 157 9.97 10.35 10.88
C GLU A 157 10.53 10.74 12.25
N HIS A 158 10.08 11.86 12.82
CA HIS A 158 10.73 12.49 13.97
C HIS A 158 9.83 12.61 15.20
N GLY A 159 8.55 12.27 15.10
CA GLY A 159 7.59 12.51 16.18
C GLY A 159 7.44 14.00 16.49
N ALA A 160 7.61 14.88 15.50
CA ALA A 160 7.65 16.33 15.67
C ALA A 160 7.15 17.05 14.41
N LEU A 161 6.87 18.35 14.51
CA LEU A 161 6.65 19.23 13.36
C LEU A 161 7.96 19.85 12.88
N LEU A 162 7.99 20.29 11.60
CA LEU A 162 9.14 21.01 11.08
C LEU A 162 9.35 22.32 11.88
N PRO A 163 10.58 22.64 12.29
CA PRO A 163 10.95 23.89 12.98
C PRO A 163 10.38 25.17 12.36
N ASP A 164 10.38 25.24 11.02
CA ASP A 164 10.01 26.41 10.25
C ASP A 164 8.59 26.33 9.66
N ALA A 165 7.85 25.24 9.91
CA ALA A 165 6.49 25.04 9.41
C ALA A 165 5.61 26.26 9.71
N THR A 166 5.09 26.88 8.65
CA THR A 166 4.11 27.97 8.73
C THR A 166 2.68 27.47 8.62
N SER A 167 2.49 26.22 8.18
CA SER A 167 1.21 25.58 7.96
C SER A 167 1.33 24.07 8.15
N ILE A 168 0.19 23.39 8.26
CA ILE A 168 0.09 21.94 8.21
C ILE A 168 -1.14 21.57 7.39
N ASP A 169 -0.97 20.62 6.49
CA ASP A 169 -2.09 20.09 5.70
C ASP A 169 -2.83 19.04 6.48
N MET A 170 -4.16 19.08 6.40
CA MET A 170 -5.03 18.09 7.00
C MET A 170 -6.03 17.55 5.98
N LEU A 171 -6.17 16.23 5.96
CA LEU A 171 -7.24 15.53 5.27
C LEU A 171 -8.44 15.39 6.20
N THR A 172 -9.62 15.74 5.70
CA THR A 172 -10.88 15.56 6.44
C THR A 172 -12.02 15.01 5.59
N ASP A 173 -12.95 14.31 6.23
CA ASP A 173 -14.22 13.86 5.65
C ASP A 173 -15.39 14.83 5.91
N ALA A 174 -15.12 16.01 6.51
CA ALA A 174 -16.15 17.01 6.74
C ALA A 174 -16.69 17.57 5.42
N SER A 175 -17.97 17.30 5.17
CA SER A 175 -18.69 17.83 4.01
C SER A 175 -19.50 19.10 4.32
N SER A 176 -19.57 19.50 5.59
CA SER A 176 -20.29 20.68 6.06
C SER A 176 -19.33 21.82 6.39
N ASP A 177 -19.78 23.07 6.24
CA ASP A 177 -19.03 24.23 6.71
C ASP A 177 -18.93 24.22 8.25
N LEU A 178 -17.69 24.29 8.75
CA LEU A 178 -17.36 24.28 10.17
C LEU A 178 -16.95 25.66 10.69
N ALA A 179 -17.06 26.72 9.87
CA ALA A 179 -16.59 28.06 10.20
C ALA A 179 -17.15 28.59 11.52
N ALA A 180 -18.47 28.50 11.72
CA ALA A 180 -19.10 28.96 12.95
C ALA A 180 -18.59 28.21 14.19
N TRP A 181 -18.28 26.92 14.05
CA TRP A 181 -17.80 26.08 15.15
C TRP A 181 -16.35 26.40 15.50
N PHE A 182 -15.47 26.44 14.49
CA PHE A 182 -14.10 26.90 14.64
C PHE A 182 -14.03 28.28 15.31
N TRP A 183 -14.91 29.20 14.90
CA TRP A 183 -14.98 30.54 15.49
C TRP A 183 -15.31 30.54 16.97
N THR A 184 -16.27 29.71 17.42
CA THR A 184 -16.59 29.58 18.86
C THR A 184 -15.41 29.08 19.70
N ARG A 185 -14.39 28.49 19.05
CA ARG A 185 -13.14 28.06 19.67
C ARG A 185 -11.96 28.99 19.44
N GLY A 186 -12.19 30.16 18.84
CA GLY A 186 -11.15 31.15 18.58
C GLY A 186 -10.35 30.91 17.30
N PHE A 187 -10.83 30.06 16.39
CA PHE A 187 -10.20 29.83 15.09
C PHE A 187 -10.96 30.55 13.97
N ALA A 188 -10.23 31.26 13.13
CA ALA A 188 -10.76 31.72 11.85
C ALA A 188 -10.67 30.56 10.84
N HIS A 189 -11.79 30.24 10.19
CA HIS A 189 -11.85 29.27 9.11
C HIS A 189 -12.43 29.94 7.87
N PHE A 190 -11.81 29.71 6.73
CA PHE A 190 -12.23 30.21 5.44
C PHE A 190 -11.82 29.20 4.36
N THR A 191 -12.68 29.05 3.35
CA THR A 191 -12.47 28.08 2.27
C THR A 191 -11.54 28.64 1.21
N VAL A 192 -10.59 27.81 0.78
CA VAL A 192 -9.77 27.99 -0.41
C VAL A 192 -10.08 26.79 -1.33
N ASP A 193 -10.24 27.00 -2.63
CA ASP A 193 -10.78 26.01 -3.59
C ASP A 193 -9.81 24.85 -3.90
N ASP A 194 -9.45 24.03 -2.90
CA ASP A 194 -8.66 22.80 -3.08
C ASP A 194 -9.39 21.60 -2.47
N GLN A 195 -9.77 20.62 -3.31
CA GLN A 195 -10.44 19.38 -2.87
C GLN A 195 -9.59 18.14 -3.21
N LEU A 196 -9.17 17.39 -2.18
CA LEU A 196 -8.63 16.04 -2.35
C LEU A 196 -9.78 15.03 -2.46
N ARG A 197 -9.82 14.23 -3.53
CA ARG A 197 -10.81 13.16 -3.74
C ARG A 197 -10.22 11.79 -3.36
N ILE A 198 -10.88 11.10 -2.43
CA ILE A 198 -10.58 9.70 -2.09
C ILE A 198 -11.59 8.80 -2.82
N GLY A 199 -11.09 7.85 -3.60
CA GLY A 199 -11.89 6.97 -4.43
C GLY A 199 -12.36 5.66 -3.78
N SER A 200 -13.25 4.94 -4.47
CA SER A 200 -13.56 3.54 -4.14
C SER A 200 -12.40 2.60 -4.47
N GLN A 201 -12.43 1.36 -3.96
CA GLN A 201 -11.33 0.37 -4.07
C GLN A 201 -10.73 0.15 -5.47
N THR A 202 -11.43 0.51 -6.54
CA THR A 202 -11.03 0.27 -7.94
C THR A 202 -10.59 1.52 -8.71
N GLU A 203 -10.79 2.72 -8.17
CA GLU A 203 -10.44 3.98 -8.85
C GLU A 203 -9.80 4.92 -7.84
N HIS A 204 -8.58 5.39 -8.13
CA HIS A 204 -7.78 6.42 -7.40
C HIS A 204 -6.52 5.94 -6.64
N THR A 205 -5.57 6.89 -6.57
CA THR A 205 -4.22 6.84 -6.00
C THR A 205 -4.16 6.57 -4.48
N TYR A 206 -5.28 6.73 -3.75
CA TYR A 206 -5.34 6.55 -2.29
C TYR A 206 -6.48 5.62 -1.91
N ARG A 207 -6.14 4.45 -1.39
CA ARG A 207 -7.11 3.43 -1.01
C ARG A 207 -7.63 3.65 0.40
N ARG A 208 -8.90 3.34 0.63
CA ARG A 208 -9.48 3.31 1.98
C ARG A 208 -8.70 2.40 2.94
N ALA A 209 -8.11 1.30 2.45
CA ALA A 209 -7.25 0.42 3.24
C ALA A 209 -5.94 1.10 3.70
N GLN A 210 -5.43 2.07 2.93
CA GLN A 210 -4.26 2.86 3.34
C GLN A 210 -4.64 3.93 4.38
N LEU A 211 -5.90 4.37 4.38
CA LEU A 211 -6.43 5.31 5.37
C LEU A 211 -6.81 4.61 6.68
N THR A 212 -7.46 3.44 6.62
CA THR A 212 -8.13 2.82 7.76
C THR A 212 -7.66 1.38 8.04
N PRO A 213 -7.58 0.95 9.32
CA PRO A 213 -7.93 1.69 10.52
C PRO A 213 -6.92 2.81 10.82
N LEU A 214 -7.39 3.92 11.38
CA LEU A 214 -6.50 5.02 11.77
C LEU A 214 -5.47 4.52 12.79
N SER A 215 -4.25 5.07 12.73
CA SER A 215 -3.19 4.82 13.71
C SER A 215 -2.95 6.08 14.55
N CYS A 216 -2.28 5.96 15.70
CA CYS A 216 -1.79 7.12 16.44
C CYS A 216 -0.28 7.26 16.25
N LEU A 217 0.17 8.39 15.71
CA LEU A 217 1.60 8.72 15.65
C LEU A 217 2.01 9.54 16.87
N PRO A 218 3.19 9.28 17.46
CA PRO A 218 3.76 10.16 18.47
C PRO A 218 3.95 11.57 17.90
N LEU A 219 3.60 12.59 18.69
CA LEU A 219 3.85 13.99 18.37
C LEU A 219 4.27 14.70 19.65
N TYR A 220 5.58 14.87 19.84
CA TYR A 220 6.19 15.34 21.08
C TYR A 220 5.76 14.48 22.28
N GLY A 221 5.17 15.09 23.31
CA GLY A 221 4.58 14.39 24.46
C GLY A 221 3.13 13.95 24.27
N ALA A 222 2.60 14.06 23.05
CA ALA A 222 1.22 13.74 22.67
C ALA A 222 1.19 12.66 21.59
N SER A 223 0.00 12.29 21.12
CA SER A 223 -0.19 11.48 19.93
C SER A 223 -1.36 11.99 19.10
N ILE A 224 -1.23 11.89 17.78
CA ILE A 224 -2.22 12.37 16.82
C ILE A 224 -2.70 11.25 15.92
N ALA A 225 -3.98 11.28 15.56
CA ALA A 225 -4.53 10.37 14.57
C ALA A 225 -3.83 10.58 13.21
N ALA A 226 -3.50 9.48 12.56
CA ALA A 226 -2.89 9.44 11.25
C ALA A 226 -3.49 8.31 10.40
N PRO A 227 -3.31 8.33 9.07
CA PRO A 227 -3.66 7.20 8.22
C PRO A 227 -3.01 5.89 8.69
N ALA A 228 -3.60 4.75 8.33
CA ALA A 228 -3.00 3.43 8.57
C ALA A 228 -1.59 3.34 7.96
N HIS A 229 -1.41 3.95 6.78
CA HIS A 229 -0.15 4.01 6.04
C HIS A 229 0.21 5.48 5.78
N PRO A 230 0.80 6.19 6.76
CA PRO A 230 1.13 7.62 6.65
C PRO A 230 1.90 7.98 5.38
N ALA A 231 2.74 7.05 4.91
CA ALA A 231 3.60 7.27 3.77
C ALA A 231 2.90 7.47 2.43
N THR A 232 1.73 6.87 2.27
CA THR A 232 0.90 7.11 1.07
C THR A 232 0.39 8.56 1.03
N PHE A 233 0.23 9.20 2.19
CA PHE A 233 -0.43 10.51 2.30
C PHE A 233 0.54 11.69 2.36
N PHE A 234 1.85 11.45 2.56
CA PHE A 234 2.84 12.52 2.42
C PHE A 234 3.26 12.81 0.97
N THR A 235 3.37 11.77 0.12
CA THR A 235 3.64 11.93 -1.32
C THR A 235 2.44 12.54 -2.04
N ALA A 236 1.26 12.19 -1.56
CA ALA A 236 -0.01 12.60 -2.13
C ALA A 236 -0.19 14.11 -2.23
N ALA A 237 0.10 14.80 -1.12
CA ALA A 237 -0.08 16.23 -1.01
C ALA A 237 1.00 17.00 -1.79
N GLN A 238 2.20 16.42 -1.95
CA GLN A 238 3.27 17.02 -2.77
C GLN A 238 2.85 17.13 -4.24
N GLY A 239 2.10 16.15 -4.77
CA GLY A 239 1.60 16.19 -6.15
C GLY A 239 0.43 17.14 -6.40
N MET A 240 -0.23 17.66 -5.36
CA MET A 240 -1.39 18.55 -5.49
C MET A 240 -1.03 20.04 -5.52
N ARG A 241 0.19 20.41 -5.12
CA ARG A 241 0.59 21.82 -5.06
C ARG A 241 1.25 22.24 -6.37
N HIS A 242 0.52 23.02 -7.18
CA HIS A 242 1.10 23.87 -8.25
C HIS A 242 1.63 25.21 -7.72
N HIS A 243 1.70 25.41 -6.39
CA HIS A 243 1.98 26.73 -5.79
C HIS A 243 3.19 26.82 -4.85
N ASP A 244 3.93 25.74 -4.62
CA ASP A 244 5.21 25.81 -3.89
C ASP A 244 6.37 25.42 -4.80
N ASP A 245 6.82 26.38 -5.63
CA ASP A 245 8.09 26.34 -6.39
C ASP A 245 9.35 26.38 -5.49
N LEU A 246 9.21 26.06 -4.21
CA LEU A 246 10.32 25.87 -3.31
C LEU A 246 10.36 24.40 -2.95
N ASP A 247 11.09 23.65 -3.77
CA ASP A 247 11.72 22.39 -3.43
C ASP A 247 12.52 22.58 -2.11
N VAL A 248 11.83 22.52 -0.97
CA VAL A 248 12.48 22.48 0.34
C VAL A 248 13.00 21.05 0.49
N TRP A 249 14.21 20.82 -0.01
CA TRP A 249 14.93 19.57 0.21
C TRP A 249 15.20 19.43 1.71
N TYR A 250 14.62 18.40 2.31
CA TYR A 250 14.85 18.03 3.70
C TYR A 250 15.77 16.81 3.79
N PRO A 251 16.69 16.74 4.77
CA PRO A 251 17.04 17.81 5.72
C PRO A 251 17.86 18.91 5.04
N ASN A 252 17.54 20.18 5.32
CA ASN A 252 18.43 21.29 4.95
C ASN A 252 19.35 21.63 6.14
N ALA A 253 20.56 22.11 5.85
CA ALA A 253 21.58 22.39 6.86
C ALA A 253 21.14 23.38 7.95
N ASN A 254 20.17 24.26 7.65
CA ASN A 254 19.61 25.18 8.64
C ASN A 254 18.72 24.47 9.67
N CYS A 255 18.02 23.41 9.27
CA CYS A 255 17.22 22.58 10.16
C CYS A 255 18.11 21.69 11.06
N GLU A 256 19.19 21.13 10.50
CA GLU A 256 20.17 20.36 11.27
C GLU A 256 20.85 21.23 12.35
N ALA A 257 21.16 22.49 12.04
CA ALA A 257 21.75 23.44 12.98
C ALA A 257 20.82 23.82 14.16
N LEU A 258 19.53 23.49 14.08
CA LEU A 258 18.53 23.76 15.11
C LEU A 258 18.14 22.50 15.90
N CYS A 259 18.66 21.34 15.53
CA CYS A 259 18.52 20.13 16.34
C CYS A 259 19.51 20.22 17.52
N ASP A 260 19.03 20.10 18.75
CA ASP A 260 19.92 19.96 19.89
C ASP A 260 20.71 18.64 19.73
N ASP A 261 22.03 18.74 19.60
CA ASP A 261 22.97 17.60 19.54
C ASP A 261 22.80 16.62 20.74
N ASP A 262 22.15 17.08 21.80
CA ASP A 262 22.01 16.40 23.10
C ASP A 262 20.78 15.48 23.22
N ILE A 263 19.90 15.40 22.21
CA ILE A 263 18.82 14.40 22.21
C ILE A 263 19.28 13.18 21.40
N PRO A 264 19.80 12.11 22.05
CA PRO A 264 20.20 10.92 21.33
C PRO A 264 18.97 10.39 20.57
N PRO A 265 19.08 10.16 19.25
CA PRO A 265 17.98 9.61 18.47
C PRO A 265 17.50 8.34 19.15
N PHE A 266 16.19 8.25 19.40
CA PHE A 266 15.56 7.19 20.18
C PHE A 266 16.07 5.83 19.69
N ARG A 267 16.96 5.21 20.48
CA ARG A 267 17.62 3.96 20.13
C ARG A 267 16.63 2.83 20.37
N ARG A 268 15.82 2.49 19.37
CA ARG A 268 15.17 1.18 19.37
C ARG A 268 16.26 0.13 19.20
N ASP A 269 16.35 -0.78 20.16
CA ASP A 269 17.19 -1.96 20.07
C ASP A 269 16.48 -2.92 19.10
N VAL A 270 16.77 -2.77 17.81
CA VAL A 270 16.05 -3.52 16.76
C VAL A 270 16.67 -4.90 16.63
N LYS A 271 15.92 -5.92 17.04
CA LYS A 271 16.29 -7.32 16.84
C LYS A 271 15.91 -7.75 15.42
N PHE A 272 16.81 -8.45 14.76
CA PHE A 272 16.59 -9.07 13.45
C PHE A 272 15.86 -10.41 13.63
N GLU A 273 14.61 -10.35 14.10
CA GLU A 273 13.79 -11.52 14.35
C GLU A 273 13.14 -12.03 13.05
N VAL A 274 12.87 -13.34 13.01
CA VAL A 274 12.08 -13.97 11.94
C VAL A 274 10.64 -13.53 12.09
N ALA A 275 10.06 -12.93 11.05
CA ALA A 275 8.63 -12.65 11.04
C ALA A 275 7.85 -13.94 10.79
N HIS A 276 6.96 -14.29 11.72
CA HIS A 276 6.14 -15.48 11.64
C HIS A 276 4.80 -15.08 11.01
N CYS A 277 4.74 -15.07 9.68
CA CYS A 277 3.54 -14.72 8.94
C CYS A 277 2.79 -16.01 8.55
N PRO A 278 1.67 -16.35 9.21
CA PRO A 278 0.98 -17.60 8.96
C PRO A 278 0.41 -17.63 7.54
N LEU A 279 0.78 -18.67 6.78
CA LEU A 279 0.17 -18.94 5.49
C LEU A 279 -1.30 -19.30 5.67
N ARG A 280 -2.16 -18.78 4.80
CA ARG A 280 -3.58 -19.11 4.80
C ARG A 280 -3.76 -20.57 4.41
N ASN A 281 -4.58 -21.28 5.17
CA ASN A 281 -5.04 -22.60 4.75
C ASN A 281 -5.97 -22.47 3.54
N ASP A 282 -5.44 -22.72 2.36
CA ASP A 282 -6.19 -22.72 1.11
C ASP A 282 -6.92 -24.06 0.92
N THR A 283 -8.09 -24.17 1.57
CA THR A 283 -8.91 -25.39 1.52
C THR A 283 -9.31 -25.81 0.10
N GLU A 284 -9.48 -24.85 -0.81
CA GLU A 284 -9.85 -25.14 -2.19
C GLU A 284 -8.67 -25.72 -2.97
N TYR A 285 -7.50 -25.08 -2.89
CA TYR A 285 -6.27 -25.62 -3.46
C TYR A 285 -5.96 -27.01 -2.91
N ASN A 286 -6.05 -27.18 -1.59
CA ASN A 286 -5.78 -28.45 -0.93
C ASN A 286 -6.73 -29.56 -1.38
N ALA A 287 -8.02 -29.27 -1.56
CA ALA A 287 -8.98 -30.25 -2.07
C ALA A 287 -8.68 -30.63 -3.54
N ARG A 288 -8.33 -29.65 -4.38
CA ARG A 288 -7.96 -29.89 -5.79
C ARG A 288 -6.65 -30.67 -5.91
N LEU A 289 -5.65 -30.31 -5.11
CA LEU A 289 -4.37 -31.02 -5.01
C LEU A 289 -4.59 -32.46 -4.57
N ALA A 290 -5.41 -32.72 -3.53
CA ALA A 290 -5.71 -34.07 -3.09
C ALA A 290 -6.37 -34.92 -4.19
N LYS A 291 -7.33 -34.34 -4.92
CA LYS A 291 -7.96 -35.01 -6.07
C LYS A 291 -6.95 -35.29 -7.19
N TYR A 292 -6.04 -34.36 -7.44
CA TYR A 292 -5.00 -34.54 -8.46
C TYR A 292 -3.99 -35.62 -8.07
N VAL A 293 -3.52 -35.62 -6.81
CA VAL A 293 -2.56 -36.59 -6.29
C VAL A 293 -3.14 -38.00 -6.19
N ASP A 294 -4.46 -38.15 -6.00
CA ASP A 294 -5.15 -39.46 -6.11
C ASP A 294 -5.01 -40.08 -7.52
N ARG A 295 -4.97 -39.23 -8.56
CA ARG A 295 -4.92 -39.64 -9.97
C ARG A 295 -4.00 -38.73 -10.78
N PRO A 296 -2.68 -38.78 -10.54
CA PRO A 296 -1.75 -37.86 -11.17
C PRO A 296 -1.66 -38.15 -12.66
N LEU A 297 -1.54 -37.09 -13.46
CA LEU A 297 -1.17 -37.24 -14.86
C LEU A 297 0.29 -37.69 -14.96
N PRO A 298 0.62 -38.69 -15.80
CA PRO A 298 2.00 -39.10 -15.97
C PRO A 298 2.80 -37.97 -16.63
N LEU A 299 3.93 -37.60 -16.03
CA LEU A 299 4.88 -36.70 -16.68
C LEU A 299 5.62 -37.48 -17.78
N GLN A 300 5.34 -37.13 -19.04
CA GLN A 300 6.06 -37.66 -20.19
C GLN A 300 7.03 -36.59 -20.68
N LEU A 301 8.31 -36.74 -20.31
CA LEU A 301 9.36 -35.82 -20.76
C LEU A 301 9.68 -36.06 -22.23
N ASP A 302 9.86 -34.97 -22.97
CA ASP A 302 10.39 -34.99 -24.34
C ASP A 302 11.80 -35.62 -24.36
N GLU A 303 12.13 -36.32 -25.43
CA GLU A 303 13.43 -36.98 -25.60
C GLU A 303 14.59 -35.99 -25.49
N ALA A 304 14.41 -34.75 -25.93
CA ALA A 304 15.42 -33.70 -25.82
C ALA A 304 15.63 -33.25 -24.36
N HIS A 305 14.61 -33.36 -23.50
CA HIS A 305 14.69 -32.90 -22.11
C HIS A 305 15.17 -33.98 -21.14
N LEU A 306 14.93 -35.25 -21.46
CA LEU A 306 15.27 -36.41 -20.62
C LEU A 306 16.71 -36.38 -20.06
N PRO A 307 17.77 -36.07 -20.83
CA PRO A 307 19.13 -36.08 -20.32
C PRO A 307 19.40 -35.05 -19.21
N TYR A 308 18.62 -33.98 -19.17
CA TYR A 308 18.86 -32.82 -18.32
C TYR A 308 17.97 -32.84 -17.08
N ILE A 309 16.67 -33.01 -17.28
CA ILE A 309 15.67 -32.82 -16.22
C ILE A 309 15.03 -34.12 -15.73
N ALA A 310 15.51 -35.30 -16.12
CA ALA A 310 14.99 -36.53 -15.52
C ALA A 310 15.21 -36.53 -13.98
N PRO A 311 14.20 -36.94 -13.18
CA PRO A 311 14.32 -36.98 -11.72
C PRO A 311 15.56 -37.75 -11.24
N PHE A 312 16.24 -37.23 -10.23
CA PHE A 312 17.42 -37.84 -9.62
C PHE A 312 17.50 -37.56 -8.12
N SER A 313 18.30 -38.37 -7.40
CA SER A 313 18.50 -38.27 -5.95
C SER A 313 19.94 -37.94 -5.52
N ASN A 314 20.86 -37.80 -6.46
CA ASN A 314 22.27 -37.48 -6.19
C ASN A 314 22.42 -36.02 -5.76
N THR A 315 22.78 -35.79 -4.50
CA THR A 315 22.98 -34.45 -3.93
C THR A 315 24.22 -33.74 -4.47
N THR A 316 25.31 -34.46 -4.80
CA THR A 316 26.48 -33.87 -5.48
C THR A 316 26.06 -33.28 -6.83
N LYS A 317 25.29 -34.04 -7.62
CA LYS A 317 24.73 -33.56 -8.90
C LYS A 317 23.84 -32.32 -8.71
N LEU A 318 23.03 -32.28 -7.64
CA LEU A 318 22.22 -31.11 -7.30
C LEU A 318 23.09 -29.87 -7.02
N ARG A 319 24.17 -30.03 -6.26
CA ARG A 319 25.09 -28.93 -5.90
C ARG A 319 25.91 -28.41 -7.07
N GLU A 320 26.32 -29.29 -7.97
CA GLU A 320 27.10 -28.96 -9.16
C GLU A 320 26.24 -28.44 -10.33
N GLY A 321 24.91 -28.53 -10.21
CA GLY A 321 23.98 -28.07 -11.24
C GLY A 321 24.18 -26.59 -11.58
N LYS A 322 24.02 -26.28 -12.87
CA LYS A 322 24.14 -24.94 -13.41
C LYS A 322 22.82 -24.19 -13.32
N ALA A 323 22.90 -22.86 -13.49
CA ALA A 323 21.71 -22.03 -13.58
C ALA A 323 20.73 -22.60 -14.62
N TRP A 324 19.47 -22.71 -14.23
CA TRP A 324 18.35 -23.21 -15.04
C TRP A 324 18.36 -24.70 -15.42
N GLU A 325 19.45 -25.43 -15.18
CA GLU A 325 19.67 -26.78 -15.72
C GLU A 325 18.54 -27.78 -15.39
N TYR A 326 18.00 -27.70 -14.18
CA TYR A 326 16.94 -28.60 -13.71
C TYR A 326 15.56 -27.93 -13.63
N CYS A 327 15.40 -26.75 -14.24
CA CYS A 327 14.12 -26.07 -14.30
C CYS A 327 13.18 -26.72 -15.30
N LEU A 328 11.94 -26.90 -14.90
CA LEU A 328 10.88 -27.46 -15.73
C LEU A 328 10.45 -26.45 -16.82
N PRO A 329 10.52 -26.81 -18.12
CA PRO A 329 10.03 -25.95 -19.19
C PRO A 329 8.52 -25.73 -19.10
N MET A 330 8.10 -24.47 -19.23
CA MET A 330 6.70 -24.05 -19.17
C MET A 330 6.39 -23.01 -20.25
N LYS A 331 5.13 -22.90 -20.66
CA LYS A 331 4.65 -21.80 -21.50
C LYS A 331 3.59 -21.00 -20.75
N PRO A 332 3.94 -20.28 -19.68
CA PRO A 332 2.96 -19.65 -18.82
C PRO A 332 2.25 -18.52 -19.56
N GLN A 333 0.96 -18.37 -19.27
CA GLN A 333 0.15 -17.26 -19.73
C GLN A 333 0.08 -16.16 -18.66
N GLN A 334 -0.10 -14.93 -19.10
CA GLN A 334 -0.41 -13.83 -18.18
C GLN A 334 -1.86 -13.95 -17.74
N CYS A 335 -2.09 -13.77 -16.44
CA CYS A 335 -3.42 -13.76 -15.84
C CYS A 335 -3.57 -12.45 -15.06
N GLY A 336 -4.80 -11.93 -14.99
CA GLY A 336 -5.06 -10.63 -14.36
C GLY A 336 -4.60 -10.59 -12.91
N ALA A 337 -4.36 -9.39 -12.37
CA ALA A 337 -3.68 -9.17 -11.09
C ALA A 337 -4.21 -10.04 -9.96
N ARG A 338 -5.52 -10.30 -9.91
CA ARG A 338 -6.15 -11.09 -8.84
C ARG A 338 -6.75 -12.42 -9.31
N ARG A 339 -6.38 -12.87 -10.51
CA ARG A 339 -6.97 -14.05 -11.15
C ARG A 339 -6.03 -15.24 -11.22
N GLY A 340 -4.72 -15.03 -11.31
CA GLY A 340 -3.75 -16.12 -11.32
C GLY A 340 -3.42 -16.68 -9.93
N LEU A 341 -4.45 -17.10 -9.19
CA LEU A 341 -4.30 -17.81 -7.92
C LEU A 341 -3.76 -19.23 -8.18
N LYS A 342 -3.01 -19.80 -7.24
CA LYS A 342 -2.50 -21.19 -7.34
C LYS A 342 -3.60 -22.25 -7.58
N THR A 343 -4.86 -21.98 -7.20
CA THR A 343 -6.01 -22.84 -7.50
C THR A 343 -6.28 -23.01 -9.00
N THR A 344 -5.89 -22.03 -9.82
CA THR A 344 -6.07 -22.04 -11.28
C THR A 344 -5.10 -22.98 -12.00
N LEU A 345 -4.08 -23.51 -11.31
CA LEU A 345 -3.19 -24.55 -11.87
C LEU A 345 -3.95 -25.81 -12.30
N PHE A 346 -5.13 -26.05 -11.73
CA PHE A 346 -6.00 -27.19 -12.06
C PHE A 346 -7.07 -26.88 -13.10
N GLU A 347 -7.18 -25.62 -13.53
CA GLU A 347 -8.20 -25.14 -14.49
C GLU A 347 -7.60 -24.75 -15.84
N THR A 348 -6.32 -24.38 -15.84
CA THR A 348 -5.60 -23.98 -17.05
C THR A 348 -5.15 -25.19 -17.88
N PRO A 349 -5.01 -25.04 -19.20
CA PRO A 349 -4.51 -26.12 -20.05
C PRO A 349 -3.11 -26.57 -19.63
N GLN A 350 -2.84 -27.87 -19.76
CA GLN A 350 -1.53 -28.46 -19.46
C GLN A 350 -0.40 -27.71 -20.20
N GLY A 351 0.67 -27.36 -19.49
CA GLY A 351 1.81 -26.63 -20.02
C GLY A 351 1.60 -25.12 -20.19
N LYS A 352 0.37 -24.62 -19.96
CA LYS A 352 -0.01 -23.20 -20.05
C LYS A 352 -0.57 -22.65 -18.74
N PRO A 353 0.12 -22.80 -17.59
CA PRO A 353 -0.39 -22.29 -16.32
C PRO A 353 -0.45 -20.77 -16.31
N CYS A 354 -1.30 -20.19 -15.46
CA CYS A 354 -1.16 -18.78 -15.08
C CYS A 354 0.21 -18.55 -14.46
N ARG A 355 0.96 -17.56 -14.94
CA ARG A 355 2.29 -17.24 -14.43
C ARG A 355 2.27 -16.96 -12.93
N SER A 356 1.38 -16.06 -12.49
CA SER A 356 1.22 -15.69 -11.08
C SER A 356 0.82 -16.88 -10.19
N ALA A 357 0.16 -17.90 -10.74
CA ALA A 357 -0.20 -19.10 -9.98
C ALA A 357 1.04 -19.96 -9.65
N VAL A 358 1.98 -20.06 -10.59
CA VAL A 358 3.28 -20.73 -10.38
C VAL A 358 4.17 -19.91 -9.45
N LEU A 359 4.17 -18.58 -9.60
CA LEU A 359 4.92 -17.68 -8.72
C LEU A 359 4.39 -17.70 -7.28
N GLN A 360 3.07 -17.79 -7.08
CA GLN A 360 2.48 -17.98 -5.74
C GLN A 360 2.94 -19.30 -5.13
N LEU A 361 2.98 -20.39 -5.90
CA LEU A 361 3.46 -21.69 -5.44
C LEU A 361 4.94 -21.62 -5.01
N LEU A 362 5.80 -20.96 -5.79
CA LEU A 362 7.21 -20.73 -5.45
C LEU A 362 7.37 -19.90 -4.17
N LEU A 363 6.65 -18.79 -4.07
CA LEU A 363 6.65 -17.90 -2.91
C LEU A 363 6.29 -18.66 -1.63
N GLU A 364 5.13 -19.34 -1.61
CA GLU A 364 4.65 -20.03 -0.41
C GLU A 364 5.62 -21.14 0.05
N ASN A 365 6.16 -21.94 -0.88
CA ASN A 365 7.12 -22.98 -0.53
C ASN A 365 8.43 -22.40 0.01
N MET A 366 8.91 -21.28 -0.53
CA MET A 366 10.09 -20.62 0.03
C MET A 366 9.80 -20.03 1.42
N LEU A 367 8.62 -19.46 1.64
CA LEU A 367 8.24 -18.94 2.97
C LEU A 367 8.19 -20.05 4.02
N GLU A 368 7.70 -21.25 3.67
CA GLU A 368 7.78 -22.42 4.55
C GLU A 368 9.23 -22.82 4.87
N VAL A 369 10.14 -22.79 3.88
CA VAL A 369 11.56 -23.10 4.08
C VAL A 369 12.25 -22.04 4.94
N VAL A 370 11.93 -20.77 4.73
CA VAL A 370 12.42 -19.64 5.53
C VAL A 370 12.02 -19.80 7.01
N GLU A 371 10.77 -20.19 7.26
CA GLU A 371 10.26 -20.48 8.61
C GLU A 371 10.98 -21.70 9.22
N GLU A 372 11.04 -22.82 8.49
CA GLU A 372 11.69 -24.07 8.93
C GLU A 372 13.16 -23.85 9.32
N LEU A 373 13.87 -23.02 8.56
CA LEU A 373 15.28 -22.70 8.77
C LEU A 373 15.48 -21.46 9.66
N SER A 374 14.41 -20.84 10.15
CA SER A 374 14.43 -19.64 10.99
C SER A 374 15.29 -18.51 10.42
N LEU A 375 15.09 -18.22 9.13
CA LEU A 375 15.85 -17.20 8.41
C LEU A 375 15.10 -15.85 8.44
N PRO A 376 15.67 -14.75 8.97
CA PRO A 376 15.03 -13.44 8.91
C PRO A 376 15.02 -12.93 7.47
N SER A 377 13.95 -13.25 6.76
CA SER A 377 13.79 -13.04 5.32
C SER A 377 12.50 -12.28 5.04
N PHE A 378 12.46 -11.55 3.92
CA PHE A 378 11.33 -10.70 3.57
C PHE A 378 11.17 -10.58 2.05
N VAL A 379 9.94 -10.34 1.58
CA VAL A 379 9.71 -9.99 0.19
C VAL A 379 10.24 -8.59 -0.10
N TYR A 380 10.68 -8.34 -1.33
CA TYR A 380 11.29 -7.06 -1.72
C TYR A 380 10.93 -6.70 -3.16
N PHE A 381 11.49 -5.60 -3.68
CA PHE A 381 11.31 -5.13 -5.06
C PHE A 381 9.85 -5.23 -5.56
N GLY A 382 9.64 -5.83 -6.75
CA GLY A 382 8.35 -5.88 -7.43
C GLY A 382 7.35 -6.75 -6.67
N THR A 383 7.84 -7.73 -5.91
CA THR A 383 7.01 -8.58 -5.06
C THR A 383 6.42 -7.81 -3.90
N LEU A 384 7.23 -7.04 -3.17
CA LEU A 384 6.75 -6.18 -2.08
C LEU A 384 5.86 -5.06 -2.62
N LEU A 385 6.19 -4.50 -3.80
CA LEU A 385 5.35 -3.51 -4.47
C LEU A 385 3.99 -4.11 -4.83
N GLY A 386 3.93 -5.31 -5.39
CA GLY A 386 2.69 -6.02 -5.68
C GLY A 386 1.87 -6.34 -4.42
N ALA A 387 2.53 -6.74 -3.34
CA ALA A 387 1.88 -7.00 -2.06
C ALA A 387 1.25 -5.72 -1.47
N TRP A 388 2.01 -4.62 -1.44
CA TRP A 388 1.57 -3.32 -0.93
C TRP A 388 0.52 -2.66 -1.84
N ARG A 389 0.73 -2.71 -3.16
CA ARG A 389 -0.10 -2.03 -4.14
C ARG A 389 -1.33 -2.84 -4.50
N ASP A 390 -1.21 -4.13 -4.79
CA ASP A 390 -2.26 -4.91 -5.45
C ASP A 390 -2.83 -6.03 -4.56
N GLU A 391 -2.20 -6.29 -3.42
CA GLU A 391 -2.40 -7.49 -2.59
C GLU A 391 -2.20 -8.77 -3.41
N ALA A 392 -1.30 -8.72 -4.38
CA ALA A 392 -1.15 -9.72 -5.43
C ALA A 392 0.22 -9.66 -6.11
N ILE A 393 0.50 -10.63 -6.95
CA ILE A 393 1.68 -10.63 -7.82
C ILE A 393 1.40 -9.76 -9.05
N ILE A 394 2.33 -8.89 -9.41
CA ILE A 394 2.19 -8.00 -10.57
C ILE A 394 2.07 -8.86 -11.85
N PRO A 395 0.99 -8.75 -12.66
CA PRO A 395 0.67 -9.69 -13.73
C PRO A 395 1.78 -10.00 -14.75
N HIS A 396 2.57 -8.98 -15.09
CA HIS A 396 3.58 -9.07 -16.13
C HIS A 396 4.97 -9.44 -15.60
N THR A 397 5.16 -9.52 -14.28
CA THR A 397 6.45 -9.89 -13.70
C THR A 397 6.79 -11.34 -14.04
N PRO A 398 8.05 -11.67 -14.38
CA PRO A 398 8.47 -13.05 -14.59
C PRO A 398 8.76 -13.80 -13.27
N ASP A 399 8.86 -13.08 -12.16
CA ASP A 399 9.55 -13.54 -10.96
C ASP A 399 8.93 -13.06 -9.63
N ILE A 400 9.49 -13.60 -8.54
CA ILE A 400 9.24 -13.17 -7.17
C ILE A 400 10.59 -12.92 -6.50
N ASP A 401 10.66 -11.92 -5.64
CA ASP A 401 11.88 -11.44 -4.99
C ASP A 401 11.78 -11.67 -3.48
N ILE A 402 12.66 -12.52 -2.95
CA ILE A 402 12.79 -12.75 -1.51
C ILE A 402 14.24 -12.49 -1.10
N VAL A 403 14.41 -11.77 -0.01
CA VAL A 403 15.71 -11.42 0.54
C VAL A 403 15.99 -12.28 1.75
N LEU A 404 17.11 -12.98 1.74
CA LEU A 404 17.60 -13.85 2.80
C LEU A 404 18.88 -13.27 3.42
N PRO A 405 19.28 -13.65 4.64
CA PRO A 405 20.55 -13.19 5.22
C PRO A 405 21.75 -13.60 4.37
N LEU A 406 22.78 -12.76 4.28
CA LEU A 406 24.03 -13.09 3.59
C LEU A 406 24.71 -14.35 4.16
N THR A 407 24.45 -14.67 5.43
CA THR A 407 24.98 -15.86 6.11
C THR A 407 24.15 -17.12 5.90
N THR A 408 23.22 -17.11 4.94
CA THR A 408 22.35 -18.27 4.64
C THR A 408 23.18 -19.49 4.24
N ASP A 409 22.87 -20.64 4.85
CA ASP A 409 23.38 -21.94 4.44
C ASP A 409 22.60 -22.44 3.23
N TRP A 410 23.08 -22.05 2.04
CA TRP A 410 22.43 -22.38 0.77
C TRP A 410 22.30 -23.88 0.51
N ALA A 411 23.16 -24.72 1.09
CA ALA A 411 23.04 -26.17 0.94
C ALA A 411 21.75 -26.68 1.62
N LYS A 412 21.40 -26.15 2.80
CA LYS A 412 20.14 -26.48 3.47
C LYS A 412 18.92 -25.96 2.73
N VAL A 413 18.99 -24.72 2.22
CA VAL A 413 17.91 -24.16 1.39
C VAL A 413 17.70 -25.02 0.14
N GLN A 414 18.79 -25.41 -0.54
CA GLN A 414 18.74 -26.31 -1.69
C GLN A 414 18.10 -27.65 -1.35
N ASP A 415 18.47 -28.28 -0.23
CA ASP A 415 17.89 -29.58 0.16
C ASP A 415 16.40 -29.45 0.51
N ALA A 416 16.03 -28.44 1.29
CA ALA A 416 14.65 -28.21 1.71
C ALA A 416 13.74 -27.91 0.51
N MET A 417 14.19 -27.10 -0.45
CA MET A 417 13.46 -26.82 -1.68
C MET A 417 13.44 -28.01 -2.64
N TRP A 418 14.56 -28.75 -2.77
CA TRP A 418 14.62 -29.93 -3.61
C TRP A 418 13.67 -31.03 -3.14
N ALA A 419 13.58 -31.26 -1.83
CA ALA A 419 12.62 -32.19 -1.24
C ALA A 419 11.16 -31.85 -1.58
N ARG A 420 10.88 -30.56 -1.87
CA ARG A 420 9.55 -30.05 -2.26
C ARG A 420 9.33 -29.98 -3.77
N GLY A 421 10.30 -30.39 -4.59
CA GLY A 421 10.17 -30.34 -6.05
C GLY A 421 10.68 -29.06 -6.71
N PHE A 422 11.54 -28.29 -6.03
CA PHE A 422 12.09 -27.04 -6.58
C PHE A 422 13.60 -27.12 -6.68
N TYR A 423 14.16 -26.54 -7.74
CA TYR A 423 15.59 -26.43 -7.93
C TYR A 423 16.07 -25.04 -7.54
N VAL A 424 16.98 -24.95 -6.56
CA VAL A 424 17.67 -23.71 -6.18
C VAL A 424 19.08 -23.72 -6.75
N PHE A 425 19.46 -22.66 -7.44
CA PHE A 425 20.73 -22.52 -8.14
C PHE A 425 21.35 -21.14 -7.91
N LYS A 426 22.62 -21.00 -8.29
CA LYS A 426 23.34 -19.72 -8.24
C LYS A 426 23.65 -19.22 -9.63
N ARG A 427 23.38 -17.93 -9.86
CA ARG A 427 23.86 -17.11 -10.98
C ARG A 427 24.54 -15.87 -10.41
N ASP A 428 24.26 -14.67 -10.90
CA ASP A 428 24.67 -13.41 -10.25
C ASP A 428 24.07 -13.29 -8.84
N ILE A 429 22.82 -13.73 -8.67
CA ILE A 429 22.16 -13.96 -7.38
C ILE A 429 21.63 -15.40 -7.30
N HIS A 430 21.08 -15.82 -6.16
CA HIS A 430 20.45 -17.14 -6.10
C HIS A 430 19.08 -17.09 -6.79
N GLY A 431 18.68 -18.22 -7.39
CA GLY A 431 17.40 -18.36 -8.06
C GLY A 431 16.75 -19.68 -7.70
N ALA A 432 15.43 -19.78 -7.84
CA ALA A 432 14.72 -21.05 -7.75
C ALA A 432 13.63 -21.18 -8.82
N CYS A 433 13.34 -22.42 -9.19
CA CYS A 433 12.32 -22.77 -10.17
C CYS A 433 11.71 -24.13 -9.84
N VAL A 434 10.60 -24.47 -10.50
CA VAL A 434 9.98 -25.80 -10.37
C VAL A 434 10.85 -26.84 -11.08
N ALA A 435 11.08 -27.99 -10.45
CA ALA A 435 11.80 -29.12 -11.03
C ALA A 435 10.83 -30.21 -11.52
N SER A 436 11.34 -31.16 -12.32
CA SER A 436 10.53 -32.22 -12.94
C SER A 436 9.91 -33.22 -11.98
N HIS A 437 10.46 -33.38 -10.77
CA HIS A 437 9.91 -34.27 -9.74
C HIS A 437 8.88 -33.56 -8.84
N HIS A 438 8.55 -32.29 -9.12
CA HIS A 438 7.47 -31.60 -8.43
C HIS A 438 6.13 -32.36 -8.62
N PRO A 439 5.28 -32.50 -7.59
CA PRO A 439 4.01 -33.21 -7.72
C PRO A 439 3.09 -32.69 -8.82
N LEU A 440 3.15 -31.39 -9.12
CA LEU A 440 2.37 -30.75 -10.19
C LEU A 440 3.12 -30.65 -11.53
N ALA A 441 4.31 -31.24 -11.68
CA ALA A 441 5.14 -31.07 -12.87
C ALA A 441 4.41 -31.42 -14.17
N SER A 442 3.58 -32.48 -14.18
CA SER A 442 2.81 -32.87 -15.36
C SER A 442 1.74 -31.85 -15.77
N LEU A 443 1.21 -31.02 -14.86
CA LEU A 443 0.31 -29.91 -15.22
C LEU A 443 1.09 -28.74 -15.82
N LEU A 444 2.29 -28.49 -15.30
CA LEU A 444 3.07 -27.29 -15.61
C LEU A 444 3.94 -27.45 -16.87
N TYR A 445 4.36 -28.68 -17.17
CA TYR A 445 5.33 -28.98 -18.20
C TYR A 445 4.82 -28.74 -19.62
N ALA A 446 5.62 -28.03 -20.42
CA ALA A 446 5.39 -27.82 -21.85
C ALA A 446 6.47 -28.57 -22.67
N PRO A 447 6.15 -29.70 -23.33
CA PRO A 447 7.15 -30.59 -23.92
C PRO A 447 7.90 -30.01 -25.12
N LYS A 448 7.28 -29.07 -25.85
CA LYS A 448 7.86 -28.44 -27.04
C LYS A 448 8.50 -27.08 -26.76
N THR A 449 8.68 -26.74 -25.49
CA THR A 449 9.35 -25.50 -25.08
C THR A 449 10.81 -25.80 -24.84
N ASP A 450 11.70 -25.01 -25.44
CA ASP A 450 13.14 -25.17 -25.28
C ASP A 450 13.56 -25.09 -23.81
N LEU A 451 14.63 -25.81 -23.47
CA LEU A 451 15.29 -25.64 -22.17
C LEU A 451 15.84 -24.22 -22.05
N VAL A 452 15.76 -23.66 -20.85
CA VAL A 452 16.35 -22.36 -20.57
C VAL A 452 17.87 -22.53 -20.44
N GLU A 453 18.60 -22.17 -21.48
CA GLU A 453 20.08 -22.27 -21.50
C GLU A 453 20.78 -20.93 -21.25
N VAL A 454 20.04 -19.82 -21.30
CA VAL A 454 20.57 -18.45 -21.24
C VAL A 454 20.25 -17.78 -19.91
N SER A 455 21.18 -16.96 -19.43
CA SER A 455 21.01 -16.10 -18.24
C SER A 455 20.13 -14.87 -18.47
N THR A 456 19.42 -14.78 -19.60
CA THR A 456 18.55 -13.65 -19.91
C THR A 456 17.21 -13.79 -19.20
N TYR A 457 16.80 -12.77 -18.45
CA TYR A 457 15.57 -12.74 -17.64
C TYR A 457 14.24 -12.99 -18.40
N ASN A 458 14.24 -12.92 -19.74
CA ASN A 458 13.01 -13.01 -20.55
C ASN A 458 12.82 -14.38 -21.23
N HIS A 459 13.18 -15.47 -20.55
CA HIS A 459 12.99 -16.85 -21.07
C HIS A 459 11.60 -17.44 -20.74
N GLY A 460 10.70 -16.67 -20.14
CA GLY A 460 9.29 -17.03 -19.94
C GLY A 460 9.00 -17.97 -18.77
N THR A 461 9.94 -18.83 -18.34
CA THR A 461 9.78 -19.68 -17.14
C THR A 461 9.60 -18.83 -15.88
N PRO A 462 8.57 -19.06 -15.04
CA PRO A 462 8.42 -18.35 -13.77
C PRO A 462 9.50 -18.77 -12.77
N TYR A 463 10.09 -17.82 -12.06
CA TYR A 463 11.20 -18.09 -11.13
C TYR A 463 11.13 -17.26 -9.86
N LEU A 464 11.99 -17.60 -8.91
CA LEU A 464 12.18 -16.91 -7.65
C LEU A 464 13.60 -16.36 -7.62
N ASP A 465 13.73 -15.07 -7.37
CA ASP A 465 14.99 -14.39 -7.10
C ASP A 465 15.24 -14.30 -5.61
N LEU A 466 16.43 -14.74 -5.23
CA LEU A 466 16.86 -14.91 -3.86
C LEU A 466 18.07 -14.00 -3.63
N TYR A 467 17.78 -12.82 -3.09
CA TYR A 467 18.76 -11.78 -2.78
C TYR A 467 19.33 -11.99 -1.38
N SER A 468 20.52 -11.46 -1.16
CA SER A 468 21.14 -11.47 0.17
C SER A 468 21.06 -10.10 0.86
N TRP A 469 20.86 -10.06 2.18
CA TRP A 469 21.03 -8.82 2.96
C TRP A 469 22.13 -8.92 4.02
N SER A 470 22.80 -7.79 4.29
CA SER A 470 23.77 -7.64 5.36
C SER A 470 23.57 -6.34 6.12
N LYS A 471 23.85 -6.38 7.43
CA LYS A 471 23.98 -5.16 8.22
C LYS A 471 25.34 -4.53 7.98
N GLU A 472 25.34 -3.27 7.57
CA GLU A 472 26.54 -2.47 7.33
C GLU A 472 26.89 -1.61 8.55
N VAL A 473 28.11 -1.06 8.54
CA VAL A 473 28.53 -0.03 9.50
C VAL A 473 27.61 1.19 9.36
N GLY A 474 27.15 1.75 10.49
CA GLY A 474 26.29 2.94 10.50
C GLY A 474 24.78 2.68 10.53
N ARG A 475 24.33 1.50 10.99
CA ARG A 475 22.90 1.11 11.10
C ARG A 475 22.15 1.11 9.76
N LYS A 476 22.87 0.86 8.68
CA LYS A 476 22.29 0.65 7.36
C LYS A 476 22.22 -0.84 7.06
N VAL A 477 21.25 -1.23 6.26
CA VAL A 477 21.08 -2.57 5.71
C VAL A 477 21.30 -2.46 4.22
N LYS A 478 22.16 -3.34 3.71
CA LYS A 478 22.40 -3.49 2.28
C LYS A 478 21.64 -4.71 1.82
N VAL A 479 20.82 -4.55 0.79
CA VAL A 479 20.25 -5.66 0.02
C VAL A 479 21.06 -5.79 -1.27
N GLU A 480 21.36 -7.01 -1.67
CA GLU A 480 22.04 -7.32 -2.92
C GLU A 480 21.28 -6.70 -4.10
N THR A 481 22.02 -6.08 -5.03
CA THR A 481 21.52 -5.31 -6.19
C THR A 481 20.63 -4.09 -5.92
N ALA A 482 20.20 -3.81 -4.69
CA ALA A 482 19.46 -2.58 -4.39
C ALA A 482 20.32 -1.33 -4.62
N LEU A 483 19.70 -0.26 -5.11
CA LEU A 483 20.38 1.00 -5.41
C LEU A 483 20.92 1.67 -4.15
N GLU A 484 20.12 1.65 -3.08
CA GLU A 484 20.46 2.32 -1.83
C GLU A 484 20.52 1.36 -0.63
N LYS A 485 21.26 1.81 0.40
CA LYS A 485 21.25 1.18 1.71
C LYS A 485 20.21 1.87 2.58
N LEU A 486 19.28 1.13 3.15
CA LEU A 486 18.23 1.68 3.99
C LEU A 486 18.62 1.66 5.46
N ASP A 487 18.06 2.56 6.26
CA ASP A 487 18.21 2.48 7.71
C ASP A 487 17.55 1.22 8.27
N VAL A 488 18.16 0.64 9.30
CA VAL A 488 17.60 -0.52 10.01
C VAL A 488 16.18 -0.24 10.47
N ALA A 489 15.85 0.99 10.87
CA ALA A 489 14.51 1.40 11.29
C ALA A 489 13.47 1.44 10.16
N HIS A 490 13.91 1.51 8.89
CA HIS A 490 13.01 1.37 7.75
C HIS A 490 12.72 -0.08 7.40
N MET A 491 13.60 -0.99 7.82
CA MET A 491 13.49 -2.40 7.47
C MET A 491 12.94 -3.25 8.59
N PHE A 492 13.33 -2.98 9.84
CA PHE A 492 13.10 -3.88 10.97
C PHE A 492 12.41 -3.17 12.16
N PRO A 493 11.58 -3.89 12.95
CA PRO A 493 11.28 -5.31 12.83
C PRO A 493 10.49 -5.64 11.55
N LEU A 494 10.69 -6.84 11.03
CA LEU A 494 9.89 -7.33 9.91
C LEU A 494 8.43 -7.41 10.34
N THR A 495 7.52 -7.16 9.40
CA THR A 495 6.08 -7.14 9.66
C THR A 495 5.37 -8.19 8.80
N CYS A 496 4.10 -8.43 9.12
CA CYS A 496 3.22 -9.29 8.32
C CYS A 496 2.01 -8.47 7.81
N HIS A 497 2.18 -7.17 7.56
CA HIS A 497 1.05 -6.31 7.21
C HIS A 497 0.58 -6.54 5.77
N GLU A 498 1.53 -6.72 4.86
CA GLU A 498 1.27 -6.90 3.44
C GLU A 498 0.76 -8.30 3.16
N THR A 499 -0.06 -8.42 2.12
CA THR A 499 -0.60 -9.71 1.69
C THR A 499 -0.40 -9.93 0.20
N ILE A 500 -0.25 -11.19 -0.20
CA ILE A 500 -0.30 -11.62 -1.59
C ILE A 500 -1.35 -12.71 -1.67
N PHE A 501 -2.42 -12.45 -2.43
CA PHE A 501 -3.56 -13.37 -2.57
C PHE A 501 -4.20 -13.78 -1.23
N GLY A 502 -4.16 -12.87 -0.26
CA GLY A 502 -4.67 -13.09 1.09
C GLY A 502 -3.76 -13.91 2.02
N ASN A 503 -2.54 -14.26 1.61
CA ASN A 503 -1.49 -14.73 2.51
C ASN A 503 -0.71 -13.54 3.04
N HIS A 504 -0.50 -13.47 4.35
CA HIS A 504 0.45 -12.52 4.91
C HIS A 504 1.88 -12.90 4.50
N VAL A 505 2.67 -11.91 4.11
CA VAL A 505 4.07 -12.11 3.72
C VAL A 505 4.99 -11.31 4.64
N PRO A 506 6.18 -11.83 4.99
CA PRO A 506 7.19 -11.05 5.69
C PRO A 506 7.61 -9.83 4.89
N GLY A 507 7.29 -8.63 5.37
CA GLY A 507 7.62 -7.35 4.76
C GLY A 507 8.56 -6.51 5.63
N ILE A 508 9.19 -5.49 5.04
CA ILE A 508 9.96 -4.49 5.79
C ILE A 508 9.03 -3.47 6.48
N GLN A 509 9.49 -2.85 7.56
CA GLN A 509 8.66 -1.94 8.36
C GLN A 509 8.06 -0.79 7.54
N PHE A 510 8.85 -0.17 6.65
CA PHE A 510 8.46 0.99 5.86
C PHE A 510 8.83 0.78 4.38
N PRO A 511 8.02 0.00 3.63
CA PRO A 511 8.31 -0.40 2.26
C PRO A 511 8.46 0.79 1.31
N GLU A 512 7.85 1.93 1.60
CA GLU A 512 7.93 3.14 0.80
C GLU A 512 9.34 3.74 0.72
N ALA A 513 10.18 3.52 1.74
CA ALA A 513 11.59 3.93 1.69
C ALA A 513 12.32 3.19 0.56
N MET A 514 12.07 1.88 0.43
CA MET A 514 12.57 1.08 -0.68
C MET A 514 11.93 1.51 -2.01
N PHE A 515 10.61 1.71 -2.05
CA PHE A 515 9.97 2.07 -3.32
C PHE A 515 10.48 3.41 -3.87
N ARG A 516 10.75 4.39 -3.01
CA ARG A 516 11.33 5.67 -3.43
C ARG A 516 12.75 5.51 -3.96
N SER A 517 13.58 4.68 -3.32
CA SER A 517 14.97 4.47 -3.76
C SER A 517 15.03 3.68 -5.07
N GLU A 518 14.21 2.64 -5.22
CA GLU A 518 14.27 1.72 -6.36
C GLU A 518 13.40 2.17 -7.56
N TYR A 519 12.28 2.84 -7.31
CA TYR A 519 11.28 3.17 -8.34
C TYR A 519 10.97 4.67 -8.46
N GLY A 520 11.58 5.53 -7.62
CA GLY A 520 11.32 6.97 -7.62
C GLY A 520 9.97 7.35 -7.00
N THR A 521 9.57 8.61 -7.05
CA THR A 521 8.37 9.13 -6.35
C THR A 521 7.03 8.68 -6.96
N THR A 522 7.05 8.11 -8.17
CA THR A 522 5.86 7.67 -8.92
C THR A 522 5.54 6.20 -8.73
N TYR A 523 6.22 5.48 -7.81
CA TYR A 523 6.02 4.04 -7.57
C TYR A 523 4.56 3.65 -7.28
N ALA A 524 3.78 4.57 -6.72
CA ALA A 524 2.37 4.35 -6.36
C ALA A 524 1.43 4.47 -7.56
N SER A 525 1.85 5.13 -8.64
CA SER A 525 1.16 5.13 -9.92
C SER A 525 1.63 3.95 -10.77
N ASP A 526 0.73 3.39 -11.60
CA ASP A 526 1.12 2.55 -12.73
C ASP A 526 1.22 3.47 -13.97
N PRO A 527 2.35 4.19 -14.16
CA PRO A 527 2.46 5.22 -15.19
C PRO A 527 2.27 4.67 -16.61
N ASP A 528 2.51 3.37 -16.80
CA ASP A 528 2.44 2.72 -18.11
C ASP A 528 1.08 2.05 -18.39
N LEU A 529 0.10 2.18 -17.48
CA LEU A 529 -1.27 1.63 -17.63
C LEU A 529 -1.31 0.15 -18.02
N HIS A 530 -0.25 -0.61 -17.72
CA HIS A 530 -0.14 -2.00 -18.09
C HIS A 530 -1.16 -2.86 -17.34
N LEU A 531 -1.61 -2.46 -16.15
CA LEU A 531 -2.66 -3.17 -15.42
C LEU A 531 -3.98 -3.21 -16.20
N THR A 532 -4.46 -2.08 -16.71
CA THR A 532 -5.73 -2.00 -17.46
C THR A 532 -5.69 -2.80 -18.77
N SER A 533 -4.54 -2.78 -19.46
CA SER A 533 -4.35 -3.57 -20.68
C SER A 533 -4.20 -5.07 -20.38
N CYS A 534 -3.50 -5.44 -19.32
CA CYS A 534 -3.41 -6.83 -18.86
C CYS A 534 -4.77 -7.40 -18.44
N GLU A 535 -5.61 -6.63 -17.75
CA GLU A 535 -6.97 -7.07 -17.37
C GLU A 535 -7.83 -7.40 -18.60
N SER A 536 -7.74 -6.59 -19.67
CA SER A 536 -8.47 -6.83 -20.92
C SER A 536 -7.96 -8.04 -21.74
N TYR A 537 -6.66 -8.37 -21.64
CA TYR A 537 -6.06 -9.51 -22.35
C TYR A 537 -6.45 -10.86 -21.72
N CYS A 538 -6.72 -10.87 -20.42
CA CYS A 538 -6.98 -12.10 -19.65
C CYS A 538 -8.41 -12.66 -19.81
N ASP A 539 -9.34 -11.91 -20.38
CA ASP A 539 -10.72 -12.38 -20.65
C ASP A 539 -10.80 -13.26 -21.91
N TYR A 540 -9.86 -13.13 -22.86
CA TYR A 540 -9.93 -13.85 -24.14
C TYR A 540 -9.33 -15.27 -24.07
N GLN A 541 -8.32 -15.52 -23.24
CA GLN A 541 -7.59 -16.80 -23.27
C GLN A 541 -8.24 -17.93 -22.45
N LEU A 542 -9.21 -17.63 -21.57
CA LEU A 542 -9.99 -18.66 -20.87
C LEU A 542 -11.15 -19.22 -21.72
N LEU A 543 -11.43 -18.62 -22.88
CA LEU A 543 -12.59 -18.95 -23.72
C LEU A 543 -12.25 -19.65 -25.04
N ASP A 544 -10.99 -19.66 -25.48
CA ASP A 544 -10.58 -20.40 -26.68
C ASP A 544 -10.24 -21.85 -26.34
N THR A 545 -11.27 -22.67 -26.19
CA THR A 545 -11.18 -24.14 -26.12
C THR A 545 -11.32 -24.82 -27.49
N ASN A 546 -11.06 -24.12 -28.58
CA ASN A 546 -11.14 -24.67 -29.94
C ASN A 546 -9.76 -24.75 -30.61
N GLU A 547 -8.90 -25.66 -30.14
CA GLU A 547 -7.84 -26.29 -30.94
C GLU A 547 -7.57 -27.72 -30.47
#